data_AF-A0A932ECL5-F1
#
_entry.id   AF-A0A932ECL5-F1
#
_cell.length_a   1.000
_cell.length_b   1.000
_cell.length_c   1.000
_cell.angle_alpha   90.00
_cell.angle_beta   90.00
_cell.angle_gamma   90.00
#
_symmetry.space_group_name_H-M   'P 1'
#
loop_
_entity.id
_entity.type
_entity.pdbx_description
1 polymer ?
#
loop_
_entity_poly.entity_id
_entity_poly.type
_entity_poly.pdbx_seq_one_letter_code
_entity_poly.pdbx_strand_id
1 'polypeptide(L)'
;MANHFHLILKQIEAGGIQQFLANLQNGYVKYFNLLHTRKGPLFQSSFRAVHIETDEQFLHTTRYVHLNPSTAYIVSPDNLMSYRWSSFPDYFGEKSGSIVEVSKRDVLSLAGGLSRYRSFVLDQADYQRELDKIKHLTLENT
;
A
#
# COMPACT_ATOMS: atom_id res chain seq x y z
N MET A 1 4.30 -1.48 -6.91
CA MET A 1 4.33 -2.94 -6.61
C MET A 1 5.21 -3.81 -7.53
N ALA A 2 6.04 -3.27 -8.43
CA ALA A 2 7.18 -4.00 -9.04
C ALA A 2 8.55 -3.40 -8.63
N ASN A 3 8.56 -2.11 -8.31
CA ASN A 3 9.74 -1.31 -7.98
C ASN A 3 9.54 -0.39 -6.74
N HIS A 4 8.36 -0.42 -6.11
CA HIS A 4 8.01 0.37 -4.93
C HIS A 4 6.83 -0.27 -4.17
N PHE A 5 6.60 0.18 -2.93
CA PHE A 5 5.50 -0.23 -2.06
C PHE A 5 4.78 0.99 -1.46
N HIS A 6 3.52 0.81 -1.06
CA HIS A 6 2.72 1.80 -0.35
C HIS A 6 2.34 1.26 1.03
N LEU A 7 2.46 2.09 2.07
CA LEU A 7 2.11 1.75 3.44
C LEU A 7 1.20 2.82 4.01
N ILE A 8 0.20 2.40 4.79
CA ILE A 8 -0.57 3.28 5.66
C ILE A 8 -0.17 2.95 7.09
N LEU A 9 0.41 3.93 7.78
CA LEU A 9 1.02 3.74 9.09
C LEU A 9 0.42 4.73 10.08
N LYS A 10 0.13 4.25 11.29
CA LYS A 10 -0.21 5.09 12.43
C LYS A 10 1.02 5.28 13.30
N GLN A 11 1.43 6.52 13.51
CA GLN A 11 2.54 6.81 14.41
C GLN A 11 2.09 6.64 15.87
N ILE A 12 2.75 5.75 16.60
CA ILE A 12 2.48 5.50 18.04
C ILE A 12 3.44 6.22 18.97
N GLU A 13 4.60 6.64 18.46
CA GLU A 13 5.64 7.37 19.18
C GLU A 13 6.25 8.46 18.27
N ALA A 14 6.70 9.57 18.84
CA ALA A 14 7.28 10.66 18.07
C ALA A 14 8.48 10.17 17.23
N GLY A 15 8.44 10.40 15.92
CA GLY A 15 9.49 9.94 15.00
C GLY A 15 9.48 8.43 14.70
N GLY A 16 8.51 7.67 15.22
CA GLY A 16 8.45 6.22 15.09
C GLY A 16 8.36 5.73 13.64
N ILE A 17 7.63 6.45 12.77
CA ILE A 17 7.54 6.08 11.34
C ILE A 17 8.91 6.25 10.64
N GLN A 18 9.62 7.34 10.92
CA GLN A 18 10.93 7.59 10.35
C GLN A 18 11.92 6.49 10.77
N GLN A 19 11.94 6.13 12.05
CA GLN A 19 12.81 5.08 12.56
C GLN A 19 12.45 3.70 11.99
N PHE A 20 11.16 3.38 11.91
CA PHE A 20 10.66 2.14 11.32
C PHE A 20 11.11 1.99 9.86
N LEU A 21 10.88 3.01 9.03
CA LEU A 21 11.26 2.97 7.62
C LEU A 21 12.78 2.93 7.43
N ALA A 22 13.54 3.67 8.24
CA ALA A 22 15.00 3.62 8.21
C ALA A 22 15.52 2.20 8.52
N ASN A 23 14.96 1.54 9.55
CA ASN A 23 15.34 0.18 9.90
C ASN A 23 14.98 -0.82 8.80
N LEU A 24 13.75 -0.73 8.27
CA LEU A 24 13.26 -1.60 7.20
C LEU A 24 14.12 -1.48 5.94
N GLN A 25 14.33 -0.25 5.45
CA GLN A 25 15.08 -0.01 4.22
C GLN A 25 16.55 -0.38 4.36
N ASN A 26 17.22 0.03 5.46
CA ASN A 26 18.62 -0.29 5.67
C ASN A 26 18.86 -1.79 5.89
N GLY A 27 17.97 -2.45 6.62
CA GLY A 27 18.01 -3.91 6.82
C GLY A 27 17.89 -4.64 5.48
N TYR A 28 16.90 -4.25 4.66
CA TYR A 28 16.69 -4.86 3.35
C TYR A 28 17.85 -4.61 2.38
N VAL A 29 18.38 -3.38 2.30
CA VAL A 29 19.54 -3.04 1.46
C VAL A 29 20.75 -3.90 1.85
N LYS A 30 21.05 -4.02 3.15
CA LYS A 30 22.16 -4.85 3.64
C LYS A 30 21.97 -6.30 3.25
N TYR A 31 20.80 -6.87 3.53
CA TYR A 31 20.47 -8.26 3.18
C TYR A 31 20.62 -8.50 1.67
N PHE A 32 19.99 -7.66 0.84
CA PHE A 32 20.01 -7.79 -0.60
C PHE A 32 21.43 -7.68 -1.18
N ASN A 33 22.22 -6.71 -0.69
CA ASN A 33 23.59 -6.50 -1.13
C ASN A 33 24.51 -7.68 -0.75
N LEU A 34 24.36 -8.24 0.45
CA LEU A 34 25.10 -9.44 0.88
C LEU A 34 24.74 -10.65 0.01
N LEU A 35 23.44 -10.88 -0.23
CA LEU A 35 22.96 -12.01 -1.01
C LEU A 35 23.46 -11.97 -2.47
N HIS A 36 23.55 -10.78 -3.06
CA HIS A 36 23.90 -10.61 -4.48
C HIS A 36 25.33 -10.09 -4.71
N THR A 37 26.19 -10.06 -3.67
CA THR A 37 27.56 -9.51 -3.73
C THR A 37 27.61 -8.09 -4.35
N ARG A 38 26.59 -7.28 -4.06
CA ARG A 38 26.45 -5.91 -4.57
C ARG A 38 26.96 -4.91 -3.53
N LYS A 39 27.36 -3.73 -3.99
CA LYS A 39 27.61 -2.55 -3.15
C LYS A 39 26.74 -1.38 -3.59
N GLY A 40 26.50 -0.44 -2.68
CA GLY A 40 25.78 0.80 -2.96
C GLY A 40 24.28 0.80 -2.62
N PRO A 41 23.58 1.90 -2.90
CA PRO A 41 22.17 2.10 -2.53
C PRO A 41 21.26 1.17 -3.34
N LEU A 42 20.14 0.71 -2.76
CA LEU A 42 19.13 -0.08 -3.49
C LEU A 42 17.88 0.76 -3.84
N PHE A 43 17.45 1.62 -2.92
CA PHE A 43 16.32 2.53 -3.12
C PHE A 43 16.78 3.80 -3.82
N GLN A 44 15.95 4.32 -4.74
CA GLN A 44 16.27 5.50 -5.55
C GLN A 44 16.17 6.82 -4.76
N SER A 45 15.28 6.88 -3.76
CA SER A 45 15.05 8.08 -2.95
C SER A 45 14.65 7.71 -1.53
N SER A 46 14.59 8.72 -0.65
CA SER A 46 13.90 8.61 0.63
C SER A 46 12.41 8.31 0.44
N PHE A 47 11.77 7.83 1.51
CA PHE A 47 10.32 7.69 1.50
C PHE A 47 9.65 9.07 1.35
N ARG A 48 8.47 9.09 0.72
CA ARG A 48 7.55 10.23 0.73
C ARG A 48 6.39 9.90 1.67
N ALA A 49 5.91 10.89 2.40
CA ALA A 49 4.79 10.73 3.32
C ALA A 49 3.79 11.88 3.14
N VAL A 50 2.51 11.54 3.25
CA VAL A 50 1.40 12.50 3.27
C VAL A 50 0.60 12.21 4.54
N HIS A 51 0.32 13.25 5.32
CA HIS A 51 -0.48 13.09 6.52
C HIS A 51 -1.95 12.93 6.14
N ILE A 52 -2.63 11.99 6.80
CA ILE A 52 -4.06 11.75 6.61
C ILE A 52 -4.78 12.50 7.74
N GLU A 53 -5.58 13.50 7.36
CA GLU A 53 -6.20 14.45 8.28
C GLU A 53 -7.65 14.08 8.61
N THR A 54 -8.33 13.34 7.73
CA THR A 54 -9.74 12.98 7.88
C THR A 54 -10.01 11.50 7.70
N ASP A 55 -11.11 11.03 8.28
CA ASP A 55 -11.58 9.66 8.12
C ASP A 55 -11.93 9.32 6.66
N GLU A 56 -12.45 10.28 5.90
CA GLU A 56 -12.71 10.12 4.48
C GLU A 56 -11.41 9.94 3.69
N GLN A 57 -10.40 10.79 3.93
CA GLN A 57 -9.08 10.62 3.34
C GLN A 57 -8.48 9.26 3.72
N PHE A 58 -8.63 8.84 4.98
CA PHE A 58 -8.13 7.53 5.42
C PHE A 58 -8.79 6.39 4.64
N LEU A 59 -10.12 6.38 4.59
CA LEU A 59 -10.88 5.35 3.89
C LEU A 59 -10.55 5.31 2.39
N HIS A 60 -10.49 6.45 1.71
CA HIS A 60 -10.13 6.51 0.30
C HIS A 60 -8.67 6.10 0.04
N THR A 61 -7.75 6.44 0.94
CA THR A 61 -6.34 6.02 0.84
C THR A 61 -6.21 4.50 0.96
N THR A 62 -7.01 3.85 1.80
CA THR A 62 -7.01 2.37 1.92
C THR A 62 -7.44 1.69 0.62
N ARG A 63 -8.51 2.19 -0.03
CA ARG A 63 -8.92 1.75 -1.38
C ARG A 63 -7.80 1.95 -2.38
N TYR A 64 -7.18 3.13 -2.41
CA TYR A 64 -6.09 3.41 -3.34
C TYR A 64 -4.94 2.40 -3.21
N VAL A 65 -4.51 2.12 -1.97
CA VAL A 65 -3.44 1.15 -1.69
C VAL A 65 -3.84 -0.28 -2.06
N HIS A 66 -5.08 -0.69 -1.79
CA HIS A 66 -5.56 -2.04 -2.12
C HIS A 66 -5.78 -2.25 -3.62
N LEU A 67 -6.18 -1.22 -4.37
CA LEU A 67 -6.34 -1.27 -5.82
C LEU A 67 -5.02 -1.11 -6.60
N ASN A 68 -3.93 -0.70 -5.94
CA ASN A 68 -2.66 -0.43 -6.62
C ASN A 68 -2.11 -1.60 -7.45
N PRO A 69 -2.09 -2.86 -6.96
CA PRO A 69 -1.67 -4.01 -7.77
C PRO A 69 -2.50 -4.18 -9.04
N SER A 70 -3.80 -3.89 -8.96
CA SER A 70 -4.71 -3.92 -10.10
C SER A 70 -4.52 -2.75 -11.06
N THR A 71 -4.20 -1.58 -10.52
CA THR A 71 -3.87 -0.37 -11.30
C THR A 71 -2.59 -0.58 -12.10
N ALA A 72 -1.58 -1.20 -11.48
CA ALA A 72 -0.29 -1.53 -12.09
C ALA A 72 -0.32 -2.75 -13.03
N TYR A 73 -1.50 -3.25 -13.42
CA TYR A 73 -1.68 -4.41 -14.29
C TYR A 73 -1.02 -5.72 -13.79
N ILE A 74 -0.75 -5.84 -12.48
CA ILE A 74 -0.13 -7.04 -11.90
C ILE A 74 -1.18 -8.14 -11.68
N VAL A 75 -2.41 -7.74 -11.33
CA VAL A 75 -3.53 -8.65 -11.07
C VAL A 75 -4.82 -8.01 -11.59
N SER A 76 -5.81 -8.80 -12.01
CA SER A 76 -7.14 -8.26 -12.34
C SER A 76 -7.87 -7.82 -11.06
N PRO A 77 -8.87 -6.92 -11.13
CA PRO A 77 -9.65 -6.53 -9.97
C PRO A 77 -10.32 -7.74 -9.30
N ASP A 78 -10.83 -8.67 -10.11
CA ASP A 78 -11.46 -9.92 -9.66
C ASP A 78 -10.49 -10.83 -8.89
N ASN A 79 -9.20 -10.73 -9.17
CA ASN A 79 -8.16 -11.56 -8.57
C ASN A 79 -7.39 -10.87 -7.43
N LEU A 80 -7.82 -9.68 -6.98
CA LEU A 80 -7.15 -8.93 -5.89
C LEU A 80 -6.99 -9.77 -4.61
N MET A 81 -7.94 -10.67 -4.33
CA MET A 81 -7.88 -11.59 -3.18
C MET A 81 -6.68 -12.57 -3.23
N SER A 82 -6.21 -12.93 -4.42
CA SER A 82 -5.05 -13.81 -4.58
C SER A 82 -3.70 -13.09 -4.45
N TYR A 83 -3.70 -11.74 -4.41
CA TYR A 83 -2.47 -10.97 -4.42
C TYR A 83 -1.85 -10.91 -3.01
N ARG A 84 -0.93 -11.85 -2.75
CA ARG A 84 -0.28 -12.05 -1.45
C ARG A 84 0.57 -10.89 -0.92
N TRP A 85 0.94 -9.92 -1.75
CA TRP A 85 1.77 -8.77 -1.34
C TRP A 85 0.93 -7.52 -1.04
N SER A 86 -0.28 -7.74 -0.52
CA SER A 86 -1.21 -6.72 -0.07
C SER A 86 -1.89 -7.21 1.21
N SER A 87 -2.29 -6.28 2.07
CA SER A 87 -3.12 -6.59 3.24
C SER A 87 -4.59 -6.79 2.89
N PHE A 88 -5.01 -6.60 1.63
CA PHE A 88 -6.41 -6.75 1.21
C PHE A 88 -7.00 -8.13 1.59
N PRO A 89 -6.33 -9.28 1.36
CA PRO A 89 -6.87 -10.58 1.76
C PRO A 89 -7.04 -10.72 3.28
N ASP A 90 -6.19 -10.08 4.09
CA ASP A 90 -6.24 -10.15 5.55
C ASP A 90 -7.53 -9.55 6.13
N TYR A 91 -8.16 -8.61 5.39
CA TYR A 91 -9.44 -8.03 5.78
C TYR A 91 -10.53 -9.10 5.80
N PHE A 92 -10.45 -10.07 4.89
CA PHE A 92 -11.43 -11.15 4.68
C PHE A 92 -11.08 -12.46 5.38
N GLY A 93 -10.05 -12.46 6.24
CA GLY A 93 -9.65 -13.65 7.00
C GLY A 93 -8.79 -14.64 6.22
N GLU A 94 -8.47 -14.32 4.96
CA GLU A 94 -7.47 -15.04 4.18
C GLU A 94 -6.10 -14.48 4.57
N LYS A 95 -5.38 -15.18 5.46
CA LYS A 95 -4.03 -14.74 5.85
C LYS A 95 -3.13 -14.72 4.62
N SER A 96 -2.72 -13.54 4.19
CA SER A 96 -1.78 -13.31 3.08
C SER A 96 -0.33 -13.72 3.39
N GLY A 97 -0.09 -14.36 4.54
CA GLY A 97 1.27 -14.53 5.08
C GLY A 97 1.84 -13.23 5.64
N SER A 98 0.99 -12.25 5.99
CA SER A 98 1.43 -10.97 6.54
C SER A 98 2.27 -11.17 7.81
N ILE A 99 3.43 -10.51 7.82
CA ILE A 99 4.41 -10.52 8.91
C ILE A 99 4.04 -9.43 9.95
N VAL A 100 3.07 -8.57 9.63
CA VAL A 100 2.69 -7.42 10.45
C VAL A 100 1.19 -7.48 10.75
N GLU A 101 0.83 -7.16 11.99
CA GLU A 101 -0.56 -7.02 12.39
C GLU A 101 -1.23 -5.86 11.63
N VAL A 102 -2.33 -6.17 10.94
CA VAL A 102 -3.10 -5.19 10.18
C VAL A 102 -4.28 -4.74 11.03
N SER A 103 -4.24 -3.49 11.51
CA SER A 103 -5.41 -2.89 12.15
C SER A 103 -6.49 -2.61 11.10
N LYS A 104 -7.47 -3.50 11.01
CA LYS A 104 -8.63 -3.37 10.12
C LYS A 104 -9.85 -2.76 10.80
N ARG A 105 -9.87 -2.69 12.13
CA ARG A 105 -11.05 -2.27 12.90
C ARG A 105 -11.55 -0.90 12.50
N ASP A 106 -10.64 0.08 12.46
CA ASP A 106 -11.01 1.48 12.21
C ASP A 106 -11.52 1.65 10.77
N VAL A 107 -10.86 1.02 9.79
CA VAL A 107 -11.29 1.01 8.38
C VAL A 107 -12.65 0.33 8.20
N LEU A 108 -12.85 -0.85 8.80
CA LEU A 108 -14.12 -1.57 8.71
C LEU A 108 -15.25 -0.83 9.43
N SER A 109 -14.96 -0.14 10.53
CA SER A 109 -15.92 0.72 11.23
C SER A 109 -16.37 1.87 10.33
N LEU A 110 -15.43 2.58 9.70
CA LEU A 110 -15.71 3.69 8.79
C LEU A 110 -16.48 3.24 7.54
N ALA A 111 -16.13 2.06 6.99
CA ALA A 111 -16.83 1.51 5.82
C ALA A 111 -18.24 0.98 6.14
N GLY A 112 -18.58 0.79 7.42
CA GLY A 112 -19.84 0.15 7.83
C GLY A 112 -19.84 -1.38 7.67
N GLY A 113 -18.66 -2.01 7.80
CA GLY A 113 -18.48 -3.45 7.81
C GLY A 113 -17.74 -4.02 6.60
N LEU A 114 -17.42 -5.31 6.68
CA LEU A 114 -16.58 -6.01 5.70
C LEU A 114 -17.18 -6.01 4.28
N SER A 115 -18.46 -6.33 4.14
CA SER A 115 -19.12 -6.37 2.82
C SER A 115 -19.16 -5.00 2.17
N ARG A 116 -19.44 -3.95 2.94
CA ARG A 116 -19.44 -2.57 2.43
C ARG A 116 -18.05 -2.10 2.06
N TYR A 117 -17.03 -2.47 2.84
CA TYR A 117 -15.64 -2.18 2.48
C TYR A 117 -15.24 -2.85 1.16
N ARG A 118 -15.63 -4.11 0.95
CA ARG A 118 -15.36 -4.82 -0.31
C ARG A 118 -15.96 -4.10 -1.51
N SER A 119 -17.26 -3.78 -1.45
CA SER A 119 -17.93 -3.02 -2.51
C SER A 119 -17.26 -1.66 -2.70
N PHE A 120 -17.02 -0.92 -1.61
CA PHE A 120 -16.29 0.34 -1.63
C PHE A 120 -14.97 0.22 -2.39
N VAL A 121 -14.13 -0.79 -2.13
CA VAL A 121 -12.86 -0.95 -2.86
C VAL A 121 -13.10 -1.27 -4.33
N LEU A 122 -13.93 -2.25 -4.65
CA LEU A 122 -14.07 -2.79 -6.01
C LEU A 122 -14.83 -1.86 -6.97
N ASP A 123 -15.79 -1.06 -6.48
CA ASP A 123 -16.63 -0.15 -7.28
C ASP A 123 -15.82 0.98 -7.97
N GLN A 124 -14.54 1.12 -7.65
CA GLN A 124 -13.64 2.15 -8.19
C GLN A 124 -12.40 1.57 -8.87
N ALA A 125 -12.34 0.25 -9.07
CA ALA A 125 -11.18 -0.40 -9.68
C ALA A 125 -10.88 0.14 -11.08
N ASP A 126 -11.90 0.30 -11.92
CA ASP A 126 -11.74 0.80 -13.29
C ASP A 126 -11.48 2.31 -13.31
N TYR A 127 -12.19 3.08 -12.48
CA TYR A 127 -11.98 4.52 -12.38
C TYR A 127 -10.55 4.87 -11.95
N GLN A 128 -10.00 4.18 -10.96
CA GLN A 128 -8.61 4.41 -10.53
C GLN A 128 -7.60 4.10 -11.66
N ARG A 129 -7.86 3.07 -12.47
CA ARG A 129 -7.05 2.78 -13.66
C ARG A 129 -7.15 3.88 -14.71
N GLU A 130 -8.34 4.43 -14.92
CA GLU A 130 -8.53 5.56 -15.83
C GLU A 130 -7.77 6.79 -15.36
N LEU A 131 -7.85 7.13 -14.07
CA LEU A 131 -7.09 8.23 -13.48
C LEU A 131 -5.58 8.05 -13.65
N ASP A 132 -5.06 6.84 -13.49
CA ASP A 132 -3.64 6.55 -13.68
C ASP A 132 -3.18 6.77 -15.14
N LYS A 133 -4.01 6.39 -16.12
CA LYS A 133 -3.76 6.70 -17.54
C LYS A 133 -3.74 8.21 -17.80
N ILE A 134 -4.67 8.95 -17.19
CA ILE A 134 -4.76 10.40 -17.35
C ILE A 134 -3.58 11.10 -16.69
N LYS A 135 -3.07 10.58 -15.58
CA LYS A 135 -1.91 11.14 -14.87
C LYS A 135 -0.67 11.25 -15.77
N HIS A 136 -0.48 10.33 -16.71
CA HIS A 136 0.62 10.42 -17.68
C HIS A 136 0.46 11.54 -18.71
N LEU A 137 -0.76 12.07 -18.87
CA LEU A 137 -1.09 13.19 -19.75
C LEU A 137 -0.96 14.55 -19.05
N THR A 138 -0.79 14.58 -17.73
CA THR A 138 -0.59 15.83 -16.97
C THR A 138 0.90 16.10 -16.75
N LEU A 139 1.27 17.39 -16.67
CA LEU A 139 2.64 17.85 -16.46
C LEU A 139 3.17 17.60 -15.03
N GLU A 140 2.38 16.97 -14.17
CA GLU A 140 2.66 16.82 -12.72
C GLU A 140 3.54 15.59 -12.38
N ASN A 141 4.06 14.87 -13.38
CA ASN A 141 4.99 13.77 -13.14
C ASN A 141 6.44 14.28 -13.01
N THR A 142 6.75 14.92 -11.89
CA THR A 142 8.12 15.20 -11.43
C THR A 142 8.36 14.68 -10.02
#